data_AF-A0AAU4JNJ9-F1
#
_entry.id   AF-A0AAU4JNJ9-F1
#
_cell.length_a   1.000
_cell.length_b   1.000
_cell.length_c   1.000
_cell.angle_alpha   90.00
_cell.angle_beta   90.00
_cell.angle_gamma   90.00
#
_symmetry.space_group_name_H-M   'P 1'
#
loop_
_entity.id
_entity.type
_entity.pdbx_description
1 polymer ?
#
loop_
_entity_poly.entity_id
_entity_poly.type
_entity_poly.pdbx_seq_one_letter_code
_entity_poly.pdbx_strand_id
1 'polypeptide(L)'
;MIEWLDDVWSRAHAVQIVEGGEDSGPLAGRGILAELPDAGSVDTARVLTTTGRLIGDMCRCHGGPTIVLRDVAGEVLASAGLHGHGSVSWERSRFCNDLVVADPGALHLFLAGLGVPDQLTSFLAPLADLLNLREGRPQFRPAGREGKRYLIERGVPSALHPVLVAATGQQCGELSDTHVDDVRRRLTAATPSATGRAAILLSWLGRLSIPAEAFWGEGVLVRQLLADLALPDIEAAAAETRTGDVAAGVVNLVMHSGDDGTLATAIGPTLRQLFPPAPAPKTTR
;
A
#
# COMPACT_ATOMS: atom_id res chain seq x y z
N MET A 1 2.72 21.72 -20.90
CA MET A 1 1.90 21.14 -19.83
C MET A 1 2.12 21.88 -18.52
N ILE A 2 3.35 21.99 -18.00
CA ILE A 2 3.63 22.61 -16.68
C ILE A 2 3.09 24.05 -16.57
N GLU A 3 3.41 24.95 -17.49
CA GLU A 3 2.89 26.34 -17.46
C GLU A 3 1.35 26.41 -17.47
N TRP A 4 0.70 25.47 -18.17
CA TRP A 4 -0.76 25.38 -18.18
C TRP A 4 -1.30 24.86 -16.85
N LEU A 5 -0.63 23.90 -16.21
CA LEU A 5 -1.01 23.44 -14.87
C LEU A 5 -0.87 24.57 -13.85
N ASP A 6 0.21 25.36 -13.91
CA ASP A 6 0.39 26.50 -13.02
C ASP A 6 -0.75 27.52 -13.12
N ASP A 7 -1.20 27.83 -14.35
CA ASP A 7 -2.38 28.68 -14.57
C ASP A 7 -3.65 28.07 -13.98
N VAL A 8 -3.91 26.78 -14.24
CA VAL A 8 -5.11 26.10 -13.72
C VAL A 8 -5.12 26.05 -12.20
N TRP A 9 -4.00 25.67 -11.57
CA TRP A 9 -3.87 25.65 -10.11
C TRP A 9 -4.09 27.03 -9.49
N SER A 10 -3.67 28.10 -10.17
CA SER A 10 -3.89 29.48 -9.67
C SER A 10 -5.37 29.90 -9.68
N ARG A 11 -6.19 29.25 -10.50
CA ARG A 11 -7.64 29.51 -10.62
C ARG A 11 -8.50 28.53 -9.82
N ALA A 12 -7.90 27.44 -9.33
CA ALA A 12 -8.61 26.43 -8.55
C ALA A 12 -9.05 27.01 -7.19
N HIS A 13 -10.34 26.90 -6.90
CA HIS A 13 -10.95 27.26 -5.63
C HIS A 13 -11.18 26.03 -4.74
N ALA A 14 -11.50 24.88 -5.34
CA ALA A 14 -11.67 23.62 -4.63
C ALA A 14 -10.88 22.50 -5.32
N VAL A 15 -10.34 21.60 -4.51
CA VAL A 15 -9.61 20.42 -4.97
C VAL A 15 -10.24 19.19 -4.34
N GLN A 16 -10.71 18.28 -5.18
CA GLN A 16 -11.43 17.07 -4.77
C GLN A 16 -10.69 15.84 -5.27
N ILE A 17 -10.69 14.80 -4.45
CA ILE A 17 -10.34 13.44 -4.85
C ILE A 17 -11.65 12.70 -5.04
N VAL A 18 -11.90 12.21 -6.25
CA VAL A 18 -13.14 11.49 -6.58
C VAL A 18 -12.84 10.04 -6.92
N GLU A 19 -13.86 9.21 -6.78
CA GLU A 19 -13.81 7.79 -7.09
C GLU A 19 -13.45 7.53 -8.56
N GLY A 20 -12.75 6.40 -8.75
CA GLY A 20 -12.54 5.80 -10.06
C GLY A 20 -11.58 6.55 -10.97
N GLY A 21 -11.11 5.84 -11.98
CA GLY A 21 -10.18 6.32 -13.00
C GLY A 21 -10.89 6.72 -14.29
N GLU A 22 -10.21 6.54 -15.41
CA GLU A 22 -10.62 6.99 -16.74
C GLU A 22 -11.85 6.26 -17.30
N ASP A 23 -12.14 5.04 -16.82
CA ASP A 23 -13.29 4.23 -17.27
C ASP A 23 -14.56 4.45 -16.43
N SER A 24 -14.46 5.21 -15.34
CA SER A 24 -15.52 5.33 -14.33
C SER A 24 -16.62 6.34 -14.70
N GLY A 25 -16.84 6.56 -16.01
CA GLY A 25 -17.86 7.47 -16.54
C GLY A 25 -17.50 8.97 -16.40
N PRO A 26 -18.47 9.88 -16.59
CA PRO A 26 -18.25 11.32 -16.38
C PRO A 26 -17.82 11.65 -14.94
N LEU A 27 -17.05 12.73 -14.75
CA LEU A 27 -16.67 13.20 -13.39
C LEU A 27 -17.90 13.64 -12.58
N ALA A 28 -18.91 14.18 -13.26
CA ALA A 28 -20.18 14.53 -12.63
C ALA A 28 -20.88 13.25 -12.14
N GLY A 29 -21.14 13.19 -10.84
CA GLY A 29 -21.84 12.07 -10.20
C GLY A 29 -20.94 10.99 -9.58
N ARG A 30 -19.61 11.09 -9.72
CA ARG A 30 -18.69 10.22 -8.98
C ARG A 30 -18.67 10.60 -7.49
N GLY A 31 -18.50 9.61 -6.62
CA GLY A 31 -18.35 9.85 -5.18
C GLY A 31 -17.12 10.70 -4.89
N ILE A 32 -17.26 11.68 -4.00
CA ILE A 32 -16.13 12.46 -3.48
C ILE A 32 -15.53 11.64 -2.34
N LEU A 33 -14.28 11.21 -2.50
CA LEU A 33 -13.52 10.49 -1.48
C LEU A 33 -12.94 11.44 -0.45
N ALA A 34 -12.42 12.58 -0.91
CA ALA A 34 -11.90 13.62 -0.05
C ALA A 34 -12.04 15.00 -0.73
N GLU A 35 -12.21 16.03 0.08
CA GLU A 35 -12.06 17.43 -0.33
C GLU A 35 -10.95 18.05 0.50
N LEU A 36 -10.02 18.76 -0.15
CA LEU A 36 -8.86 19.32 0.52
C LEU A 36 -9.29 20.53 1.36
N PRO A 37 -9.08 20.49 2.69
CA PRO A 37 -9.76 21.41 3.62
C PRO A 37 -9.14 22.81 3.67
N ASP A 38 -7.89 22.97 3.25
CA ASP A 38 -7.14 24.21 3.42
C ASP A 38 -6.06 24.43 2.34
N ALA A 39 -5.55 25.65 2.27
CA ALA A 39 -4.54 26.05 1.29
C ALA A 39 -3.22 25.25 1.39
N GLY A 40 -2.84 24.78 2.58
CA GLY A 40 -1.62 23.98 2.78
C GLY A 40 -1.77 22.58 2.19
N SER A 41 -2.93 21.95 2.37
CA SER A 41 -3.26 20.67 1.74
C SER A 41 -3.31 20.80 0.22
N VAL A 42 -3.89 21.89 -0.31
CA VAL A 42 -3.95 22.21 -1.74
C VAL A 42 -2.53 22.38 -2.33
N ASP A 43 -1.67 23.14 -1.66
CA ASP A 43 -0.28 23.32 -2.08
C ASP A 43 0.50 21.99 -2.07
N THR A 44 0.29 21.18 -1.03
CA THR A 44 0.89 19.83 -0.92
C THR A 44 0.46 18.95 -2.10
N ALA A 45 -0.84 18.89 -2.40
CA ALA A 45 -1.36 18.13 -3.53
C ALA A 45 -0.80 18.64 -4.86
N ARG A 46 -0.73 19.96 -5.05
CA ARG A 46 -0.11 20.57 -6.23
C ARG A 46 1.33 20.11 -6.39
N VAL A 47 2.16 20.24 -5.36
CA VAL A 47 3.57 19.86 -5.41
C VAL A 47 3.72 18.38 -5.76
N LEU A 48 2.99 17.50 -5.07
CA LEU A 48 3.10 16.05 -5.21
C LEU A 48 2.57 15.53 -6.56
N THR A 49 1.76 16.29 -7.27
CA THR A 49 1.07 15.85 -8.51
C THR A 49 1.51 16.62 -9.75
N THR A 50 2.32 17.67 -9.59
CA THR A 50 2.87 18.45 -10.72
C THR A 50 4.40 18.44 -10.78
N THR A 51 5.08 18.05 -9.70
CA THR A 51 6.54 17.91 -9.69
C THR A 51 6.97 16.51 -10.09
N GLY A 52 7.76 16.40 -11.16
CA GLY A 52 8.19 15.11 -11.68
C GLY A 52 8.80 15.19 -13.05
N ARG A 53 8.74 14.07 -13.79
CA ARG A 53 9.23 13.97 -15.17
C ARG A 53 8.14 13.42 -16.07
N LEU A 54 7.84 14.16 -17.13
CA LEU A 54 6.98 13.68 -18.22
C LEU A 54 7.70 12.60 -19.02
N ILE A 55 7.00 11.50 -19.33
CA ILE A 55 7.63 10.33 -19.97
C ILE A 55 7.42 10.27 -21.48
N GLY A 56 6.51 11.06 -22.04
CA GLY A 56 6.19 11.06 -23.47
C GLY A 56 5.34 9.85 -23.92
N ASP A 57 4.76 9.14 -22.97
CA ASP A 57 3.80 8.04 -23.15
C ASP A 57 2.81 8.09 -21.98
N MET A 58 1.77 7.25 -22.02
CA MET A 58 0.72 7.21 -21.00
C MET A 58 0.43 5.77 -20.54
N CYS A 59 0.18 5.58 -19.24
CA CYS A 59 -0.27 4.27 -18.73
C CYS A 59 -1.58 3.90 -19.40
N ARG A 60 -1.72 2.69 -19.95
CA ARG A 60 -3.00 2.20 -20.52
C ARG A 60 -3.98 1.66 -19.48
N CYS A 61 -3.57 1.61 -18.22
CA CYS A 61 -4.44 1.27 -17.10
C CYS A 61 -5.55 2.31 -16.92
N HIS A 62 -6.70 1.89 -16.42
CA HIS A 62 -7.81 2.79 -16.13
C HIS A 62 -7.48 3.78 -15.01
N GLY A 63 -6.51 3.46 -14.15
CA GLY A 63 -6.10 4.32 -13.04
C GLY A 63 -6.95 4.06 -11.78
N GLY A 64 -6.55 4.71 -10.70
CA GLY A 64 -7.26 4.75 -9.43
C GLY A 64 -8.05 6.05 -9.29
N PRO A 65 -8.19 6.60 -8.07
CA PRO A 65 -8.88 7.86 -7.83
C PRO A 65 -8.41 9.01 -8.72
N THR A 66 -9.30 9.95 -8.97
CA THR A 66 -9.05 11.10 -9.83
C THR A 66 -9.00 12.39 -9.01
N ILE A 67 -7.98 13.21 -9.24
CA ILE A 67 -7.90 14.58 -8.71
C ILE A 67 -8.72 15.49 -9.63
N VAL A 68 -9.56 16.35 -9.06
CA VAL A 68 -10.39 17.31 -9.79
C VAL A 68 -10.16 18.71 -9.23
N LEU A 69 -9.80 19.64 -10.11
CA LEU A 69 -9.65 21.05 -9.81
C LEU A 69 -10.92 21.78 -10.25
N ARG A 70 -11.53 22.54 -9.33
CA ARG A 70 -12.77 23.29 -9.61
C ARG A 70 -12.59 24.77 -9.36
N ASP A 71 -13.29 25.58 -10.14
CA ASP A 71 -13.34 27.02 -9.93
C ASP A 71 -14.37 27.43 -8.86
N VAL A 72 -14.55 28.74 -8.69
CA VAL A 72 -15.50 29.31 -7.72
C VAL A 72 -16.98 29.00 -8.05
N ALA A 73 -17.30 28.71 -9.31
CA ALA A 73 -18.64 28.30 -9.73
C ALA A 73 -18.86 26.78 -9.54
N GLY A 74 -17.81 26.03 -9.18
CA GLY A 74 -17.83 24.58 -9.07
C GLY A 74 -17.57 23.86 -10.39
N GLU A 75 -17.26 24.59 -11.46
CA GLU A 75 -16.96 24.01 -12.77
C GLU A 75 -15.59 23.34 -12.77
N VAL A 76 -15.46 22.23 -13.50
CA VAL A 76 -14.19 21.50 -13.60
C VAL A 76 -13.22 22.29 -14.47
N LEU A 77 -12.10 22.70 -13.88
CA LEU A 77 -10.99 23.35 -14.59
C LEU A 77 -10.03 22.32 -15.19
N ALA A 78 -9.76 21.24 -14.43
CA ALA A 78 -8.93 20.12 -14.88
C ALA A 78 -9.16 18.87 -14.03
N SER A 79 -8.73 17.73 -14.56
CA SER A 79 -8.62 16.48 -13.80
C SER A 79 -7.31 15.72 -14.05
N ALA A 80 -6.95 14.85 -13.09
CA ALA A 80 -5.79 13.99 -13.17
C ALA A 80 -6.08 12.58 -12.61
N GLY A 81 -5.92 11.55 -13.44
CA GLY A 81 -5.98 10.17 -12.98
C GLY A 81 -4.69 9.76 -12.27
N LEU A 82 -4.80 9.09 -11.12
CA LEU A 82 -3.66 8.47 -10.44
C LEU A 82 -3.39 7.08 -11.03
N HIS A 83 -2.14 6.77 -11.35
CA HIS A 83 -1.76 5.52 -12.00
C HIS A 83 -0.62 4.82 -11.26
N GLY A 84 -0.92 3.63 -10.73
CA GLY A 84 0.03 2.80 -10.00
C GLY A 84 0.62 3.53 -8.79
N HIS A 85 1.90 3.30 -8.52
CA HIS A 85 2.60 3.88 -7.38
C HIS A 85 3.05 5.34 -7.59
N GLY A 86 3.17 5.83 -8.82
CA GLY A 86 3.94 7.05 -9.02
C GLY A 86 3.74 7.77 -10.34
N SER A 87 2.60 7.56 -11.00
CA SER A 87 2.25 8.28 -12.21
C SER A 87 0.94 9.06 -12.03
N VAL A 88 0.90 10.26 -12.59
CA VAL A 88 -0.29 11.11 -12.65
C VAL A 88 -0.53 11.53 -14.10
N SER A 89 -1.74 11.33 -14.60
CA SER A 89 -2.12 11.68 -15.96
C SER A 89 -3.09 12.85 -15.95
N TRP A 90 -2.56 14.08 -16.04
CA TRP A 90 -3.36 15.29 -16.20
C TRP A 90 -4.00 15.38 -17.57
N GLU A 91 -5.29 15.72 -17.64
CA GLU A 91 -6.05 15.91 -18.88
C GLU A 91 -5.67 14.90 -19.96
N ARG A 92 -5.80 13.62 -19.61
CA ARG A 92 -5.26 12.48 -20.34
C ARG A 92 -5.56 12.54 -21.85
N SER A 93 -6.79 12.90 -22.21
CA SER A 93 -7.26 13.02 -23.59
C SER A 93 -6.62 14.19 -24.37
N ARG A 94 -6.13 15.22 -23.66
CA ARG A 94 -5.50 16.39 -24.24
C ARG A 94 -3.99 16.24 -24.38
N PHE A 95 -3.32 15.72 -23.35
CA PHE A 95 -1.86 15.67 -23.32
C PHE A 95 -1.27 14.31 -23.67
N CYS A 96 -2.03 13.22 -23.49
CA CYS A 96 -1.58 11.84 -23.76
C CYS A 96 -0.20 11.52 -23.16
N ASN A 97 0.06 12.00 -21.94
CA ASN A 97 1.37 11.91 -21.31
C ASN A 97 1.26 11.84 -19.79
N ASP A 98 1.93 10.86 -19.22
CA ASP A 98 2.03 10.66 -17.78
C ASP A 98 3.16 11.49 -17.17
N LEU A 99 2.90 12.06 -16.00
CA LEU A 99 3.92 12.61 -15.11
C LEU A 99 4.33 11.54 -14.10
N VAL A 100 5.56 11.06 -14.19
CA VAL A 100 6.16 10.29 -13.08
C VAL A 100 6.52 11.27 -11.98
N VAL A 101 5.83 11.17 -10.84
CA VAL A 101 5.97 12.14 -9.74
C VAL A 101 7.33 11.98 -9.06
N ALA A 102 7.88 13.10 -8.57
CA ALA A 102 9.17 13.10 -7.88
C ALA A 102 9.12 12.39 -6.53
N ASP A 103 7.96 12.36 -5.87
CA ASP A 103 7.79 11.75 -4.55
C ASP A 103 6.50 10.91 -4.45
N PRO A 104 6.51 9.70 -5.04
CA PRO A 104 5.34 8.81 -5.03
C PRO A 104 4.94 8.36 -3.62
N GLY A 105 5.92 8.15 -2.74
CA GLY A 105 5.68 7.73 -1.37
C GLY A 105 4.93 8.79 -0.57
N ALA A 106 5.32 10.07 -0.71
CA ALA A 106 4.61 11.16 -0.06
C ALA A 106 3.19 11.35 -0.62
N LEU A 107 3.00 11.19 -1.93
CA LEU A 107 1.67 11.28 -2.56
C LEU A 107 0.67 10.29 -1.95
N HIS A 108 1.02 9.00 -1.91
CA HIS A 108 0.09 7.99 -1.39
C HIS A 108 -0.13 8.11 0.11
N LEU A 109 0.89 8.48 0.90
CA LEU A 109 0.70 8.72 2.33
C LEU A 109 -0.16 9.95 2.61
N PHE A 110 -0.02 11.02 1.80
CA PHE A 110 -0.88 12.19 1.88
C PHE A 110 -2.33 11.83 1.59
N LEU A 111 -2.60 11.08 0.51
CA LEU A 111 -3.95 10.64 0.15
C LEU A 111 -4.54 9.70 1.20
N ALA A 112 -3.75 8.77 1.75
CA ALA A 112 -4.18 7.90 2.85
C ALA A 112 -4.58 8.71 4.09
N GLY A 113 -3.80 9.75 4.43
CA GLY A 113 -4.10 10.67 5.53
C GLY A 113 -5.37 11.50 5.31
N LEU A 114 -5.82 11.66 4.07
CA LEU A 114 -7.12 12.26 3.73
C LEU A 114 -8.28 11.25 3.78
N GLY A 115 -8.02 9.99 4.12
CA GLY A 115 -9.03 8.91 4.12
C GLY A 115 -9.36 8.37 2.73
N VAL A 116 -8.54 8.65 1.71
CA VAL A 116 -8.71 8.04 0.39
C VAL A 116 -8.36 6.55 0.52
N PRO A 117 -9.25 5.63 0.08
CA PRO A 117 -9.03 4.19 0.24
C PRO A 117 -7.88 3.67 -0.64
N ASP A 118 -7.38 2.49 -0.25
CA ASP A 118 -6.43 1.66 -0.99
C ASP A 118 -5.07 2.31 -1.31
N GLN A 119 -4.72 3.43 -0.69
CA GLN A 119 -3.48 4.15 -1.00
C GLN A 119 -2.23 3.39 -0.55
N LEU A 120 -2.32 2.62 0.53
CA LEU A 120 -1.23 1.73 0.92
C LEU A 120 -1.00 0.59 -0.06
N THR A 121 -2.03 0.15 -0.79
CA THR A 121 -1.90 -0.95 -1.77
C THR A 121 -0.98 -0.59 -2.93
N SER A 122 -0.86 0.70 -3.26
CA SER A 122 0.10 1.21 -4.24
C SER A 122 1.56 0.90 -3.90
N PHE A 123 1.87 0.59 -2.63
CA PHE A 123 3.23 0.19 -2.22
C PHE A 123 3.51 -1.30 -2.43
N LEU A 124 2.53 -2.13 -2.81
CA LEU A 124 2.72 -3.59 -2.92
C LEU A 124 3.84 -3.95 -3.89
N ALA A 125 3.77 -3.45 -5.14
CA ALA A 125 4.76 -3.73 -6.16
C ALA A 125 6.17 -3.23 -5.79
N PRO A 126 6.37 -1.95 -5.37
CA PRO A 126 7.71 -1.48 -5.01
C PRO A 126 8.27 -2.17 -3.76
N LEU A 127 7.44 -2.57 -2.78
CA LEU A 127 7.88 -3.38 -1.64
C LEU A 127 8.26 -4.80 -2.05
N ALA A 128 7.47 -5.44 -2.92
CA ALA A 128 7.79 -6.77 -3.44
C ALA A 128 9.12 -6.77 -4.21
N ASP A 129 9.41 -5.71 -4.94
CA ASP A 129 10.69 -5.54 -5.64
C ASP A 129 11.85 -5.30 -4.66
N LEU A 130 11.66 -4.39 -3.69
CA LEU A 130 12.68 -4.04 -2.70
C LEU A 130 13.07 -5.24 -1.82
N LEU A 131 12.08 -6.05 -1.44
CA LEU A 131 12.24 -7.18 -0.54
C LEU A 131 12.42 -8.52 -1.28
N ASN A 132 12.44 -8.48 -2.62
CA ASN A 132 12.55 -9.66 -3.48
C ASN A 132 11.48 -10.74 -3.14
N LEU A 133 10.24 -10.31 -2.96
CA LEU A 133 9.09 -11.17 -2.63
C LEU A 133 8.37 -11.72 -3.86
N ARG A 134 8.93 -11.53 -5.05
CA ARG A 134 8.33 -12.04 -6.28
C ARG A 134 8.21 -13.56 -6.20
N GLU A 135 7.12 -14.09 -6.71
CA GLU A 135 6.88 -15.53 -6.78
C GLU A 135 8.09 -16.28 -7.38
N GLY A 136 8.59 -17.26 -6.62
CA GLY A 136 9.73 -18.09 -6.98
C GLY A 136 9.38 -19.57 -6.93
N ARG A 137 10.40 -20.44 -7.06
CA ARG A 137 10.22 -21.89 -6.87
C ARG A 137 10.78 -22.31 -5.49
N PRO A 138 10.01 -23.04 -4.67
CA PRO A 138 8.61 -23.43 -4.88
C PRO A 138 7.66 -22.26 -4.61
N GLN A 139 6.51 -22.25 -5.30
CA GLN A 139 5.47 -21.22 -5.12
C GLN A 139 4.90 -21.26 -3.70
N PHE A 140 4.67 -22.46 -3.17
CA PHE A 140 4.30 -22.70 -1.78
C PHE A 140 5.41 -23.50 -1.09
N ARG A 141 5.71 -23.14 0.15
CA ARG A 141 6.61 -23.90 1.02
C ARG A 141 6.16 -25.37 1.09
N PRO A 142 7.07 -26.34 0.92
CA PRO A 142 6.73 -27.76 1.08
C PRO A 142 6.47 -28.12 2.55
N ALA A 143 5.82 -29.26 2.78
CA ALA A 143 5.73 -29.85 4.12
C ALA A 143 7.06 -30.52 4.53
N GLY A 144 7.14 -30.95 5.78
CA GLY A 144 8.25 -31.71 6.34
C GLY A 144 9.54 -30.92 6.53
N ARG A 145 10.67 -31.62 6.48
CA ARG A 145 12.01 -31.08 6.75
C ARG A 145 12.41 -29.96 5.79
N GLU A 146 12.03 -30.09 4.52
CA GLU A 146 12.31 -29.08 3.49
C GLU A 146 11.58 -27.76 3.78
N GLY A 147 10.36 -27.84 4.30
CA GLY A 147 9.56 -26.68 4.71
C GLY A 147 10.19 -25.89 5.84
N LYS A 148 10.83 -26.57 6.80
CA LYS A 148 11.36 -25.93 8.02
C LYS A 148 12.31 -24.76 7.71
N ARG A 149 13.10 -24.85 6.64
CA ARG A 149 14.01 -23.76 6.23
C ARG A 149 13.24 -22.46 5.95
N TYR A 150 12.15 -22.54 5.19
CA TYR A 150 11.33 -21.37 4.85
C TYR A 150 10.64 -20.76 6.07
N LEU A 151 10.22 -21.58 7.04
CA LEU A 151 9.68 -21.06 8.31
C LEU A 151 10.74 -20.24 9.07
N ILE A 152 12.01 -20.65 9.03
CA ILE A 152 13.12 -19.89 9.63
C ILE A 152 13.39 -18.61 8.86
N GLU A 153 13.47 -18.67 7.52
CA GLU A 153 13.68 -17.50 6.65
C GLU A 153 12.58 -16.44 6.83
N ARG A 154 11.33 -16.90 7.03
CA ARG A 154 10.15 -16.06 7.30
C ARG A 154 10.05 -15.56 8.74
N GLY A 155 11.00 -15.90 9.61
CA GLY A 155 11.00 -15.46 11.00
C GLY A 155 9.87 -16.07 11.85
N VAL A 156 9.29 -17.19 11.42
CA VAL A 156 8.21 -17.85 12.15
C VAL A 156 8.75 -18.40 13.48
N PRO A 157 8.09 -18.14 14.63
CA PRO A 157 8.55 -18.63 15.93
C PRO A 157 8.75 -20.15 15.95
N SER A 158 9.84 -20.60 16.54
CA SER A 158 10.20 -22.02 16.61
C SER A 158 9.14 -22.89 17.30
N ALA A 159 8.35 -22.30 18.21
CA ALA A 159 7.22 -22.94 18.86
C ALA A 159 6.10 -23.38 17.88
N LEU A 160 6.00 -22.72 16.72
CA LEU A 160 5.01 -23.04 15.68
C LEU A 160 5.54 -24.05 14.66
N HIS A 161 6.86 -24.23 14.55
CA HIS A 161 7.46 -25.12 13.55
C HIS A 161 6.89 -26.54 13.59
N PRO A 162 6.71 -27.21 14.76
CA PRO A 162 6.20 -28.58 14.79
C PRO A 162 4.81 -28.75 14.15
N VAL A 163 3.96 -27.73 14.25
CA VAL A 163 2.61 -27.76 13.67
C VAL A 163 2.68 -27.39 12.18
N LEU A 164 3.39 -26.31 11.84
CA LEU A 164 3.39 -25.78 10.47
C LEU A 164 4.18 -26.63 9.48
N VAL A 165 5.18 -27.39 9.93
CA VAL A 165 5.88 -28.35 9.05
C VAL A 165 5.02 -29.53 8.66
N ALA A 166 3.92 -29.84 9.35
CA ALA A 166 3.03 -30.94 8.96
C ALA A 166 2.20 -30.62 7.71
N ALA A 167 2.06 -29.34 7.36
CA ALA A 167 1.29 -28.85 6.22
C ALA A 167 2.18 -28.11 5.21
N THR A 168 1.78 -28.11 3.94
CA THR A 168 2.35 -27.21 2.94
C THR A 168 1.91 -25.77 3.21
N GLY A 169 2.62 -24.80 2.62
CA GLY A 169 2.22 -23.40 2.66
C GLY A 169 0.81 -23.18 2.12
N GLN A 170 0.41 -23.92 1.08
CA GLN A 170 -0.94 -23.88 0.51
C GLN A 170 -2.00 -24.39 1.51
N GLN A 171 -1.74 -25.55 2.14
CA GLN A 171 -2.66 -26.16 3.10
C GLN A 171 -2.86 -25.34 4.37
N CYS A 172 -1.91 -24.45 4.71
CA CYS A 172 -2.02 -23.60 5.90
C CYS A 172 -3.27 -22.69 5.86
N GLY A 173 -3.75 -22.30 4.67
CA GLY A 173 -4.94 -21.47 4.52
C GLY A 173 -6.26 -22.24 4.66
N GLU A 174 -6.20 -23.57 4.73
CA GLU A 174 -7.35 -24.48 4.80
C GLU A 174 -7.37 -25.26 6.13
N LEU A 175 -6.56 -24.84 7.10
CA LEU A 175 -6.55 -25.45 8.42
C LEU A 175 -7.92 -25.29 9.11
N SER A 176 -8.36 -26.33 9.81
CA SER A 176 -9.57 -26.25 10.63
C SER A 176 -9.40 -25.31 11.82
N ASP A 177 -10.51 -24.78 12.34
CA ASP A 177 -10.52 -23.88 13.51
C ASP A 177 -9.73 -24.45 14.70
N THR A 178 -9.85 -25.75 14.99
CA THR A 178 -9.08 -26.41 16.05
C THR A 178 -7.56 -26.31 15.84
N HIS A 179 -7.09 -26.40 14.60
CA HIS A 179 -5.66 -26.26 14.30
C HIS A 179 -5.22 -24.80 14.39
N VAL A 180 -6.04 -23.85 13.91
CA VAL A 180 -5.78 -22.41 14.05
C VAL A 180 -5.72 -22.02 15.53
N ASP A 181 -6.64 -22.53 16.36
CA ASP A 181 -6.66 -22.35 17.80
C ASP A 181 -5.38 -22.89 18.47
N ASP A 182 -4.88 -24.05 18.04
CA ASP A 182 -3.62 -24.59 18.56
C ASP A 182 -2.42 -23.68 18.20
N VAL A 183 -2.36 -23.20 16.96
CA VAL A 183 -1.34 -22.23 16.52
C VAL A 183 -1.42 -20.96 17.36
N ARG A 184 -2.62 -20.41 17.60
CA ARG A 184 -2.84 -19.22 18.42
C ARG A 184 -2.37 -19.41 19.86
N ARG A 185 -2.70 -20.54 20.50
CA ARG A 185 -2.25 -20.86 21.86
C ARG A 185 -0.73 -20.97 21.94
N ARG A 186 -0.09 -21.64 20.99
CA ARG A 186 1.38 -21.76 20.95
C ARG A 186 2.07 -20.42 20.73
N LEU A 187 1.54 -19.60 19.84
CA LEU A 187 2.05 -18.24 19.61
C LEU A 187 1.92 -17.39 20.87
N THR A 188 0.78 -17.46 21.56
CA THR A 188 0.55 -16.73 22.82
C THR A 188 1.49 -17.19 23.94
N ALA A 189 1.72 -18.50 24.05
CA ALA A 189 2.67 -19.04 25.03
C ALA A 189 4.12 -18.63 24.73
N ALA A 190 4.51 -18.60 23.45
CA ALA A 190 5.85 -18.20 23.02
C ALA A 190 6.06 -16.67 23.07
N THR A 191 5.00 -15.89 22.90
CA THR A 191 5.04 -14.42 22.88
C THR A 191 3.80 -13.88 23.59
N PRO A 192 3.87 -13.65 24.92
CA PRO A 192 2.72 -13.19 25.71
C PRO A 192 2.22 -11.78 25.36
N SER A 193 3.11 -10.90 24.88
CA SER A 193 2.75 -9.54 24.44
C SER A 193 1.90 -9.57 23.16
N ALA A 194 0.75 -8.90 23.15
CA ALA A 194 -0.12 -8.79 21.97
C ALA A 194 0.54 -7.99 20.84
N THR A 195 1.14 -6.84 21.16
CA THR A 195 1.98 -6.06 20.24
C THR A 195 3.14 -6.89 19.69
N GLY A 196 3.80 -7.69 20.55
CA GLY A 196 4.88 -8.58 20.12
C GLY A 196 4.41 -9.66 19.13
N ARG A 197 3.22 -10.23 19.34
CA ARG A 197 2.60 -11.14 18.38
C ARG A 197 2.25 -10.45 17.06
N ALA A 198 1.67 -9.26 17.12
CA ALA A 198 1.37 -8.48 15.93
C ALA A 198 2.63 -8.20 15.10
N ALA A 199 3.74 -7.82 15.74
CA ALA A 199 5.01 -7.58 15.05
C ALA A 199 5.53 -8.84 14.33
N ILE A 200 5.48 -10.00 15.00
CA ILE A 200 5.87 -11.29 14.42
C ILE A 200 4.97 -11.65 13.23
N LEU A 201 3.65 -11.50 13.38
CA LEU A 201 2.69 -11.86 12.34
C LEU A 201 2.80 -10.92 11.14
N LEU A 202 2.95 -9.61 11.34
CA LEU A 202 3.18 -8.65 10.25
C LEU A 202 4.49 -8.95 9.52
N SER A 203 5.58 -9.20 10.25
CA SER A 203 6.87 -9.60 9.68
C SER A 203 6.77 -10.91 8.87
N TRP A 204 6.08 -11.93 9.39
CA TRP A 204 5.82 -13.17 8.65
C TRP A 204 5.01 -12.88 7.38
N LEU A 205 3.90 -12.15 7.47
CA LEU A 205 3.04 -11.82 6.33
C LEU A 205 3.80 -11.07 5.22
N GLY A 206 4.65 -10.12 5.59
CA GLY A 206 5.46 -9.34 4.64
C GLY A 206 6.73 -10.03 4.14
N ARG A 207 6.97 -11.29 4.54
CA ARG A 207 8.02 -12.15 3.97
C ARG A 207 7.47 -13.23 3.04
N LEU A 208 6.15 -13.31 2.90
CA LEU A 208 5.52 -14.26 1.99
C LEU A 208 5.65 -13.80 0.54
N SER A 209 5.79 -14.76 -0.36
CA SER A 209 5.88 -14.48 -1.79
C SER A 209 4.55 -13.95 -2.34
N ILE A 210 4.62 -12.94 -3.22
CA ILE A 210 3.47 -12.29 -3.85
C ILE A 210 3.41 -12.68 -5.34
N PRO A 211 2.21 -12.96 -5.89
CA PRO A 211 0.93 -12.95 -5.19
C PRO A 211 0.64 -14.23 -4.39
N ALA A 212 1.31 -15.34 -4.69
CA ALA A 212 0.93 -16.67 -4.24
C ALA A 212 0.72 -16.85 -2.72
N GLU A 213 1.77 -17.12 -1.95
CA GLU A 213 1.63 -17.40 -0.51
C GLU A 213 1.12 -16.22 0.31
N ALA A 214 1.37 -15.01 -0.16
CA ALA A 214 0.85 -13.81 0.45
C ALA A 214 -0.68 -13.78 0.39
N PHE A 215 -1.30 -14.16 -0.73
CA PHE A 215 -2.76 -14.05 -0.91
C PHE A 215 -3.50 -15.35 -0.59
N TRP A 216 -2.84 -16.51 -0.73
CA TRP A 216 -3.40 -17.83 -0.44
C TRP A 216 -2.54 -18.61 0.56
N GLY A 217 -3.09 -19.67 1.16
CA GLY A 217 -2.32 -20.54 2.04
C GLY A 217 -1.85 -19.84 3.32
N GLU A 218 -0.54 -19.78 3.57
CA GLU A 218 0.03 -19.18 4.78
C GLU A 218 -0.45 -17.75 5.01
N GLY A 219 -0.57 -16.91 3.97
CA GLY A 219 -1.06 -15.54 4.14
C GLY A 219 -2.48 -15.49 4.71
N VAL A 220 -3.34 -16.44 4.36
CA VAL A 220 -4.70 -16.56 4.93
C VAL A 220 -4.62 -16.88 6.42
N LEU A 221 -3.78 -17.86 6.81
CA LEU A 221 -3.56 -18.19 8.21
C LEU A 221 -3.04 -16.98 9.01
N VAL A 222 -2.04 -16.27 8.50
CA VAL A 222 -1.46 -15.12 9.21
C VAL A 222 -2.48 -14.00 9.38
N ARG A 223 -3.31 -13.72 8.36
CA ARG A 223 -4.41 -12.75 8.46
C ARG A 223 -5.47 -13.17 9.48
N GLN A 224 -5.84 -14.45 9.53
CA GLN A 224 -6.75 -14.96 10.56
C GLN A 224 -6.19 -14.74 11.97
N LEU A 225 -4.90 -15.03 12.18
CA LEU A 225 -4.25 -14.81 13.48
C LEU A 225 -4.13 -13.32 13.84
N LEU A 226 -3.96 -12.44 12.86
CA LEU A 226 -3.95 -10.98 13.05
C LEU A 226 -5.34 -10.43 13.39
N ALA A 227 -6.41 -11.00 12.81
CA ALA A 227 -7.78 -10.57 13.06
C ALA A 227 -8.24 -10.74 14.52
N ASP A 228 -7.57 -11.61 15.29
CA ASP A 228 -7.84 -11.80 16.73
C ASP A 228 -7.10 -10.79 17.63
N LEU A 229 -6.24 -9.94 17.07
CA LEU A 229 -5.52 -8.91 17.81
C LEU A 229 -6.26 -7.58 17.70
N ALA A 230 -6.18 -6.77 18.77
CA ALA A 230 -6.77 -5.44 18.75
C ALA A 230 -5.98 -4.52 17.80
N LEU A 231 -6.68 -3.67 17.05
CA LEU A 231 -6.05 -2.74 16.11
C LEU A 231 -4.93 -1.88 16.75
N PRO A 232 -5.07 -1.35 17.98
CA PRO A 232 -3.99 -0.61 18.63
C PRO A 232 -2.69 -1.41 18.82
N ASP A 233 -2.77 -2.73 19.02
CA ASP A 233 -1.58 -3.59 19.11
C ASP A 233 -0.90 -3.74 17.75
N ILE A 234 -1.68 -3.80 16.67
CA ILE A 234 -1.18 -3.88 15.28
C ILE A 234 -0.52 -2.55 14.89
N GLU A 235 -1.16 -1.43 15.20
CA GLU A 235 -0.60 -0.09 14.98
C GLU A 235 0.72 0.12 15.73
N ALA A 236 0.76 -0.22 17.02
CA ALA A 236 1.96 -0.10 17.82
C ALA A 236 3.09 -0.98 17.25
N ALA A 237 2.79 -2.23 16.89
CA ALA A 237 3.76 -3.13 16.26
C ALA A 237 4.31 -2.56 14.94
N ALA A 238 3.43 -2.00 14.10
CA ALA A 238 3.78 -1.38 12.84
C ALA A 238 4.66 -0.14 13.00
N ALA A 239 4.34 0.72 13.98
CA ALA A 239 5.05 1.97 14.25
C ALA A 239 6.42 1.76 14.95
N GLU A 240 6.54 0.75 15.80
CA GLU A 240 7.73 0.49 16.62
C GLU A 240 8.79 -0.35 15.90
N THR A 241 8.40 -1.35 15.09
CA THR A 241 9.36 -2.29 14.49
C THR A 241 10.17 -1.65 13.36
N ARG A 242 9.53 -0.81 12.54
CA ARG A 242 10.16 -0.01 11.46
C ARG A 242 11.04 -0.81 10.49
N THR A 243 10.59 -1.98 10.07
CA THR A 243 11.27 -2.78 9.05
C THR A 243 10.43 -2.90 7.77
N GLY A 244 11.11 -3.19 6.65
CA GLY A 244 10.44 -3.35 5.36
C GLY A 244 9.45 -4.51 5.31
N ASP A 245 9.78 -5.64 5.97
CA ASP A 245 8.88 -6.78 6.09
C ASP A 245 7.63 -6.47 6.92
N VAL A 246 7.72 -5.68 8.00
CA VAL A 246 6.51 -5.23 8.71
C VAL A 246 5.69 -4.28 7.86
N ALA A 247 6.31 -3.34 7.14
CA ALA A 247 5.60 -2.46 6.22
C ALA A 247 4.88 -3.24 5.10
N ALA A 248 5.55 -4.24 4.51
CA ALA A 248 4.94 -5.14 3.53
C ALA A 248 3.81 -5.99 4.12
N GLY A 249 3.95 -6.44 5.37
CA GLY A 249 2.90 -7.14 6.11
C GLY A 249 1.65 -6.28 6.30
N VAL A 250 1.83 -5.01 6.69
CA VAL A 250 0.73 -4.04 6.81
C VAL A 250 0.07 -3.80 5.46
N VAL A 251 0.83 -3.56 4.39
CA VAL A 251 0.28 -3.37 3.03
C VAL A 251 -0.52 -4.60 2.58
N ASN A 252 -0.04 -5.81 2.85
CA ASN A 252 -0.78 -7.04 2.52
C ASN A 252 -2.05 -7.20 3.37
N LEU A 253 -2.01 -6.84 4.66
CA LEU A 253 -3.18 -6.87 5.55
C LEU A 253 -4.29 -5.93 5.05
N VAL A 254 -3.96 -4.68 4.74
CA VAL A 254 -4.96 -3.67 4.32
C VAL A 254 -5.61 -4.01 2.98
N MET A 255 -4.89 -4.67 2.06
CA MET A 255 -5.47 -5.16 0.81
C MET A 255 -6.68 -6.10 1.00
N HIS A 256 -6.79 -6.75 2.17
CA HIS A 256 -7.85 -7.72 2.46
C HIS A 256 -8.86 -7.22 3.50
N SER A 257 -8.50 -6.19 4.27
CA SER A 257 -9.33 -5.66 5.37
C SER A 257 -9.83 -4.24 5.13
N GLY A 258 -9.32 -3.55 4.10
CA GLY A 258 -9.53 -2.13 3.86
C GLY A 258 -8.43 -1.27 4.49
N ASP A 259 -8.33 -0.02 4.03
CA ASP A 259 -7.42 1.00 4.53
C ASP A 259 -8.26 2.17 5.09
N ASP A 260 -8.20 2.38 6.40
CA ASP A 260 -8.87 3.51 7.08
C ASP A 260 -7.92 4.69 7.36
N GLY A 261 -6.68 4.63 6.85
CA GLY A 261 -5.63 5.64 7.04
C GLY A 261 -4.85 5.51 8.36
N THR A 262 -5.33 4.73 9.34
CA THR A 262 -4.67 4.60 10.64
C THR A 262 -3.33 3.89 10.52
N LEU A 263 -3.32 2.76 9.80
CA LEU A 263 -2.09 2.01 9.54
C LEU A 263 -1.13 2.77 8.63
N ALA A 264 -1.62 3.64 7.74
CA ALA A 264 -0.78 4.50 6.91
C ALA A 264 0.05 5.48 7.74
N THR A 265 -0.54 6.03 8.81
CA THR A 265 0.19 6.86 9.77
C THR A 265 1.26 6.06 10.50
N ALA A 266 0.95 4.83 10.94
CA ALA A 266 1.88 3.97 11.67
C ALA A 266 3.12 3.59 10.84
N ILE A 267 2.94 3.19 9.57
CA ILE A 267 4.06 2.78 8.70
C ILE A 267 4.66 3.91 7.87
N GLY A 268 4.04 5.10 7.87
CA GLY A 268 4.47 6.25 7.08
C GLY A 268 5.97 6.55 7.21
N PRO A 269 6.51 6.72 8.44
CA PRO A 269 7.95 6.95 8.62
C PRO A 269 8.84 5.87 7.99
N THR A 270 8.44 4.60 8.11
CA THR A 270 9.16 3.45 7.51
C THR A 270 9.11 3.52 5.99
N LEU A 271 7.93 3.75 5.40
CA LEU A 271 7.79 3.87 3.95
C LEU A 271 8.57 5.05 3.37
N ARG A 272 8.60 6.19 4.08
CA ARG A 272 9.42 7.36 3.71
C ARG A 272 10.92 7.07 3.72
N GLN A 273 11.38 6.21 4.64
CA GLN A 273 12.76 5.78 4.70
C GLN A 273 13.12 4.83 3.54
N LEU A 274 12.21 3.90 3.20
CA LEU A 274 12.43 2.89 2.14
C LEU A 274 12.31 3.49 0.75
N PHE A 275 11.43 4.47 0.56
CA PHE A 275 11.14 5.13 -0.71
C PHE A 275 11.35 6.64 -0.60
N PRO A 276 12.62 7.10 -0.52
CA PRO A 276 12.93 8.52 -0.50
C PRO A 276 12.55 9.19 -1.83
N PRO A 277 12.29 10.51 -1.85
CA PRO A 277 12.00 11.25 -3.07
C PRO A 277 13.12 11.09 -4.10
N ALA A 278 12.75 11.09 -5.38
CA ALA A 278 13.72 11.10 -6.46
C ALA A 278 14.62 12.35 -6.34
N PRO A 279 15.94 12.22 -6.57
CA PRO A 279 16.83 13.37 -6.54
C PRO A 279 16.40 14.38 -7.61
N ALA A 280 16.40 15.66 -7.23
CA ALA A 280 16.09 16.74 -8.17
C ALA A 280 16.98 16.62 -9.41
N PRO A 281 16.44 16.82 -10.63
CA PRO A 281 17.23 16.77 -11.85
C PRO A 281 18.38 17.77 -11.71
N LYS A 282 19.62 17.31 -11.91
CA LYS A 282 20.79 18.20 -11.91
C LYS A 282 20.57 19.23 -13.01
N THR A 283 20.48 20.50 -12.63
CA THR A 283 20.51 21.61 -13.57
C THR A 283 21.89 21.64 -14.20
N THR A 284 22.05 21.01 -15.37
CA THR A 284 23.18 21.28 -16.24
C THR A 284 23.05 22.72 -16.70
N ARG A 285 23.93 23.58 -16.15
CA ARG A 285 24.17 24.95 -16.63
C ARG A 285 24.91 24.92 -17.95
#